data_AF-A0A6G8INC5-F1
#
_entry.id   AF-A0A6G8INC5-F1
#
_cell.length_a   1.000
_cell.length_b   1.000
_cell.length_c   1.000
_cell.angle_alpha   90.00
_cell.angle_beta   90.00
_cell.angle_gamma   90.00
#
_symmetry.space_group_name_H-M   'P 1'
#
loop_
_entity.id
_entity.type
_entity.pdbx_description
1 polymer ?
#
loop_
_entity_poly.entity_id
_entity_poly.type
_entity_poly.pdbx_seq_one_letter_code
_entity_poly.pdbx_strand_id
1 'polypeptide(L)'
;MLKDNRFDMDHVLEGEINAKGKATGYHAELAADGEARIKPGAEISYNANGTYEAPVQIWDADKGKWVDKARESTFFPPSWSQARTEYEVSEAFKNKLPAPNGGWEGTSPSGIKMKFFWDSTNQRTTFYPLGGEQ
;
A
#
# COMPACT_ATOMS: atom_id res chain seq x y z
N MET A 1 10.76 10.82 11.82
CA MET A 1 9.43 10.76 11.18
C MET A 1 9.04 9.33 10.82
N LEU A 2 9.73 8.64 9.89
CA LEU A 2 9.32 7.28 9.49
C LEU A 2 9.42 6.26 10.66
N LYS A 3 10.55 6.25 11.37
CA LYS A 3 10.78 5.36 12.53
C LYS A 3 9.90 5.70 13.74
N ASP A 4 9.64 6.97 13.97
CA ASP A 4 8.87 7.44 15.14
C ASP A 4 7.37 7.07 15.04
N ASN A 5 6.86 6.98 13.81
CA ASN A 5 5.46 6.61 13.54
C ASN A 5 5.28 5.12 13.24
N ARG A 6 6.36 4.33 13.34
CA ARG A 6 6.39 2.89 13.04
C ARG A 6 5.71 2.54 11.72
N PHE A 7 6.02 3.28 10.66
CA PHE A 7 5.52 2.92 9.34
C PHE A 7 6.09 1.57 8.91
N ASP A 8 5.21 0.70 8.46
CA ASP A 8 5.60 -0.56 7.85
C ASP A 8 5.76 -0.38 6.34
N MET A 9 6.93 0.14 5.95
CA MET A 9 7.24 0.35 4.54
C MET A 9 7.35 -0.97 3.80
N ASP A 10 7.97 -1.99 4.40
CA ASP A 10 8.16 -3.30 3.79
C ASP A 10 6.81 -3.93 3.45
N HIS A 11 5.86 -3.95 4.39
CA HIS A 11 4.48 -4.38 4.13
C HIS A 11 3.81 -3.58 3.00
N VAL A 12 3.96 -2.26 3.01
CA VAL A 12 3.25 -1.40 2.05
C VAL A 12 3.85 -1.53 0.66
N LEU A 13 5.17 -1.64 0.52
CA LEU A 13 5.85 -1.69 -0.77
C LEU A 13 5.94 -3.10 -1.32
N GLU A 14 6.15 -4.10 -0.46
CA GLU A 14 6.45 -5.48 -0.88
C GLU A 14 5.24 -6.40 -0.70
N GLY A 15 4.38 -6.11 0.29
CA GLY A 15 3.25 -6.97 0.64
C GLY A 15 3.66 -8.17 1.49
N GLU A 16 2.68 -8.80 2.14
CA GLU A 16 2.92 -9.95 3.02
C GLU A 16 1.74 -10.92 3.05
N ILE A 17 2.01 -12.15 3.49
CA ILE A 17 0.99 -13.08 3.98
C ILE A 17 0.82 -12.86 5.48
N ASN A 18 -0.34 -12.36 5.90
CA ASN A 18 -0.60 -12.14 7.33
C ASN A 18 -0.82 -13.47 8.09
N ALA A 19 -0.89 -13.39 9.43
CA ALA A 19 -1.10 -14.56 10.30
C ALA A 19 -2.39 -15.37 10.02
N LYS A 20 -3.33 -14.84 9.23
CA LYS A 20 -4.54 -15.54 8.79
C LYS A 20 -4.40 -16.18 7.40
N GLY A 21 -3.19 -16.19 6.83
CA GLY A 21 -2.89 -16.71 5.51
C GLY A 21 -3.43 -15.87 4.36
N LYS A 22 -3.68 -14.56 4.58
CA LYS A 22 -4.20 -13.65 3.55
C LYS A 22 -3.09 -12.74 3.03
N ALA A 23 -3.03 -12.59 1.71
CA ALA A 23 -2.23 -11.57 1.04
C ALA A 23 -2.72 -10.16 1.41
N THR A 24 -1.78 -9.28 1.76
CA THR A 24 -2.01 -7.88 2.18
C THR A 24 -0.85 -6.99 1.72
N GLY A 25 -1.04 -5.66 1.69
CA GLY A 25 -0.01 -4.71 1.25
C GLY A 25 0.18 -4.67 -0.28
N TYR A 26 1.42 -4.43 -0.72
CA TYR A 26 1.85 -4.30 -2.12
C TYR A 26 1.11 -3.16 -2.86
N HIS A 27 1.49 -1.93 -2.51
CA HIS A 27 0.96 -0.65 -3.01
C HIS A 27 2.01 0.12 -3.85
N ALA A 28 3.17 -0.49 -4.11
CA ALA A 28 4.16 -0.03 -5.08
C ALA A 28 4.76 -1.27 -5.75
N GLU A 29 5.19 -1.18 -7.00
CA GLU A 29 5.91 -2.27 -7.68
C GLU A 29 7.40 -2.25 -7.29
N LEU A 30 7.67 -2.42 -6.00
CA LEU A 30 9.03 -2.38 -5.42
C LEU A 30 9.41 -3.66 -4.67
N ALA A 31 8.53 -4.67 -4.64
CA ALA A 31 8.85 -5.99 -4.08
C ALA A 31 10.05 -6.63 -4.77
N ALA A 32 10.82 -7.44 -4.04
CA ALA A 32 11.84 -8.25 -4.68
C ALA A 32 11.21 -9.29 -5.61
N ASP A 33 12.00 -9.71 -6.61
CA ASP A 33 11.56 -10.68 -7.62
C ASP A 33 11.02 -11.95 -6.95
N GLY A 34 9.74 -12.25 -7.23
CA GLY A 34 9.09 -13.48 -6.76
C GLY A 34 8.38 -13.38 -5.42
N GLU A 35 8.38 -12.22 -4.75
CA GLU A 35 7.68 -12.03 -3.47
C GLU A 35 6.24 -11.53 -3.65
N ALA A 36 6.04 -10.62 -4.59
CA ALA A 36 4.73 -10.11 -4.96
C ALA A 36 4.66 -9.76 -6.45
N ARG A 37 3.44 -9.76 -7.00
CA ARG A 37 3.21 -9.37 -8.39
C ARG A 37 1.77 -8.93 -8.63
N ILE A 38 1.57 -8.14 -9.68
CA ILE A 38 0.27 -8.03 -10.32
C ILE A 38 -0.09 -9.41 -10.89
N LYS A 39 -1.34 -9.85 -10.70
CA LYS A 39 -1.82 -11.15 -11.16
C LYS A 39 -1.59 -11.25 -12.69
N PRO A 40 -0.94 -12.31 -13.20
CA PRO A 40 -0.68 -12.43 -14.63
C PRO A 40 -1.97 -12.35 -15.46
N GLY A 41 -1.97 -11.49 -16.47
CA GLY A 41 -3.12 -11.25 -17.35
C GLY A 41 -4.25 -10.42 -16.73
N ALA A 42 -4.04 -9.80 -15.57
CA ALA A 42 -5.03 -8.92 -14.96
C ALA A 42 -5.16 -7.58 -15.71
N GLU A 43 -6.37 -7.03 -15.69
CA GLU A 43 -6.62 -5.66 -16.13
C GLU A 43 -6.12 -4.67 -15.07
N ILE A 44 -5.59 -3.54 -15.55
CA ILE A 44 -5.09 -2.45 -14.72
C ILE A 44 -5.95 -1.22 -14.98
N SER A 45 -6.49 -0.64 -13.91
CA SER A 45 -7.32 0.57 -13.97
C SER A 45 -6.50 1.78 -13.53
N TYR A 46 -6.28 2.74 -14.43
CA TYR A 46 -5.53 3.95 -14.11
C TYR A 46 -6.46 5.08 -13.69
N ASN A 47 -6.12 5.77 -12.60
CA ASN A 47 -6.88 6.89 -12.05
C ASN A 47 -6.31 8.24 -12.54
N ALA A 48 -7.17 9.26 -12.61
CA ALA A 48 -6.78 10.60 -13.07
C ALA A 48 -5.71 11.28 -12.18
N ASN A 49 -5.60 10.88 -10.91
CA ASN A 49 -4.57 11.38 -10.00
C ASN A 49 -3.21 10.66 -10.15
N GLY A 50 -3.08 9.73 -11.11
CA GLY A 50 -1.84 8.99 -11.39
C GLY A 50 -1.64 7.72 -10.56
N THR A 51 -2.54 7.40 -9.63
CA THR A 51 -2.62 6.07 -9.00
C THR A 51 -3.21 5.05 -9.98
N TYR A 52 -3.11 3.77 -9.66
CA TYR A 52 -3.78 2.72 -10.43
C TYR A 52 -4.20 1.57 -9.53
N GLU A 53 -5.12 0.74 -10.01
CA GLU A 53 -5.68 -0.39 -9.28
C GLU A 53 -5.45 -1.68 -10.07
N ALA A 54 -5.01 -2.72 -9.37
CA ALA A 54 -4.79 -4.03 -9.98
C ALA A 54 -5.03 -5.18 -8.99
N PRO A 55 -5.52 -6.34 -9.46
CA PRO A 55 -5.44 -7.61 -8.74
C PRO A 55 -3.99 -8.04 -8.52
N VAL A 56 -3.64 -8.48 -7.30
CA VAL A 56 -2.26 -8.84 -6.94
C VAL A 56 -2.19 -10.21 -6.28
N GLN A 57 -1.01 -10.82 -6.36
CA GLN A 57 -0.65 -12.07 -5.73
C GLN A 57 0.61 -11.88 -4.88
N ILE A 58 0.61 -12.50 -3.71
CA ILE A 58 1.79 -12.56 -2.83
C ILE A 58 2.24 -14.02 -2.73
N TRP A 59 3.53 -14.28 -2.75
CA TRP A 59 4.08 -15.62 -2.61
C TRP A 59 4.04 -16.07 -1.15
N ASP A 60 3.37 -17.19 -0.88
CA ASP A 60 3.39 -17.86 0.42
C ASP A 60 4.52 -18.90 0.39
N ALA A 61 5.67 -18.53 0.93
CA ALA A 61 6.87 -19.38 0.96
C ALA A 61 6.65 -20.67 1.77
N ASP A 62 5.87 -20.61 2.84
CA ASP A 62 5.56 -21.77 3.69
C ASP A 62 4.72 -22.82 2.93
N LYS A 63 3.81 -22.35 2.07
CA LYS A 63 2.93 -23.21 1.28
C LYS A 63 3.41 -23.46 -0.15
N GLY A 64 4.48 -22.79 -0.58
CA GLY A 64 5.02 -22.86 -1.94
C GLY A 64 3.99 -22.48 -3.01
N LYS A 65 3.16 -21.46 -2.76
CA LYS A 65 2.11 -21.06 -3.71
C LYS A 65 1.83 -19.56 -3.70
N TRP A 66 1.33 -19.07 -4.84
CA TRP A 66 0.76 -17.72 -4.94
C TRP A 66 -0.60 -17.64 -4.25
N VAL A 67 -0.81 -16.56 -3.49
CA VAL A 67 -2.07 -16.26 -2.81
C VAL A 67 -2.66 -14.98 -3.41
N ASP A 68 -3.86 -15.10 -3.99
CA ASP A 68 -4.62 -13.95 -4.50
C ASP A 68 -5.03 -13.03 -3.33
N LYS A 69 -4.82 -11.72 -3.48
CA LYS A 69 -5.39 -10.73 -2.58
C LYS A 69 -6.90 -10.65 -2.83
N ALA A 70 -7.68 -10.65 -1.75
CA ALA A 70 -9.15 -10.70 -1.83
C ALA A 70 -9.78 -9.42 -2.44
N ARG A 71 -9.04 -8.32 -2.45
CA ARG A 71 -9.39 -7.06 -3.11
C ARG A 71 -8.20 -6.58 -3.90
N GLU A 72 -8.46 -5.79 -4.92
CA GLU A 72 -7.43 -5.11 -5.69
C GLU A 72 -6.59 -4.21 -4.77
N SER A 73 -5.34 -3.99 -5.18
CA SER A 73 -4.47 -3.02 -4.54
C SER A 73 -4.55 -1.71 -5.31
N THR A 74 -4.70 -0.60 -4.60
CA THR A 74 -4.44 0.73 -5.16
C THR A 74 -2.96 1.05 -4.99
N PHE A 75 -2.28 1.39 -6.07
CA PHE A 75 -0.86 1.64 -6.14
C PHE A 75 -0.55 3.13 -6.17
N PHE A 76 0.60 3.50 -5.60
CA PHE A 76 1.19 4.82 -5.78
C PHE A 76 1.53 5.05 -7.26
N PRO A 77 1.69 6.31 -7.70
CA PRO A 77 2.09 6.55 -9.08
C PRO A 77 3.39 5.81 -9.43
N PRO A 78 3.45 5.13 -10.59
CA PRO A 78 4.58 4.27 -10.94
C PRO A 78 5.90 5.05 -11.13
N SER A 79 5.82 6.37 -11.25
CA SER A 79 6.98 7.27 -11.29
C SER A 79 7.63 7.53 -9.93
N TRP A 80 7.05 7.03 -8.83
CA TRP A 80 7.58 7.25 -7.49
C TRP A 80 8.63 6.21 -7.14
N SER A 81 9.84 6.68 -6.81
CA SER A 81 10.84 5.87 -6.13
C SER A 81 10.44 5.64 -4.66
N GLN A 82 11.06 4.65 -4.01
CA GLN A 82 10.88 4.44 -2.57
C GLN A 82 11.09 5.72 -1.75
N ALA A 83 12.19 6.45 -2.01
CA ALA A 83 12.49 7.69 -1.31
C ALA A 83 11.43 8.77 -1.53
N ARG A 84 10.85 8.84 -2.74
CA ARG A 84 9.73 9.76 -3.00
C ARG A 84 8.48 9.33 -2.25
N THR A 85 8.13 8.04 -2.26
CA THR A 85 7.00 7.50 -1.52
C THR A 85 7.13 7.81 -0.03
N GLU A 86 8.30 7.57 0.56
CA GLU A 86 8.58 7.90 1.96
C GLU A 86 8.38 9.39 2.27
N TYR A 87 8.89 10.28 1.42
CA TYR A 87 8.71 11.73 1.56
C TYR A 87 7.21 12.11 1.50
N GLU A 88 6.52 11.72 0.45
CA GLU A 88 5.11 12.07 0.20
C GLU A 88 4.19 11.55 1.32
N VAL A 89 4.41 10.32 1.78
CA VAL A 89 3.69 9.69 2.90
C VAL A 89 3.97 10.42 4.21
N SER A 90 5.23 10.78 4.46
CA SER A 90 5.59 11.48 5.69
C SER A 90 4.93 12.86 5.78
N GLU A 91 4.86 13.61 4.69
CA GLU A 91 4.19 14.91 4.63
C GLU A 91 2.66 14.76 4.74
N ALA A 92 2.07 13.76 4.08
CA ALA A 92 0.65 13.46 4.21
C ALA A 92 0.25 13.12 5.65
N PHE A 93 1.09 12.33 6.35
CA PHE A 93 0.80 11.91 7.73
C PHE A 93 0.88 13.05 8.74
N LYS A 94 1.73 14.06 8.51
CA LYS A 94 1.82 15.25 9.39
C LYS A 94 0.51 16.01 9.42
N ASN A 95 -0.17 16.12 8.27
CA ASN A 95 -1.40 16.90 8.10
C ASN A 95 -2.66 16.02 8.10
N LYS A 96 -2.57 14.78 8.58
CA LYS A 96 -3.68 13.83 8.55
C LYS A 96 -4.83 14.26 9.45
N LEU A 97 -6.05 13.94 9.04
CA LEU A 97 -7.28 14.14 9.79
C LEU A 97 -7.96 12.79 10.08
N PRO A 98 -8.70 12.64 11.19
CA PRO A 98 -9.47 11.44 11.46
C PRO A 98 -10.43 11.12 10.30
N ALA A 99 -10.48 9.85 9.88
CA ALA A 99 -11.37 9.41 8.82
C ALA A 99 -12.70 8.85 9.39
N PRO A 100 -13.85 9.02 8.70
CA PRO A 100 -15.16 8.56 9.20
C PRO A 100 -15.22 7.06 9.52
N ASN A 101 -14.48 6.24 8.77
CA ASN A 101 -14.45 4.79 8.92
C ASN A 101 -13.20 4.32 9.67
N GLY A 102 -12.74 5.11 10.65
CA GLY A 102 -11.55 4.84 11.44
C GLY A 102 -10.23 5.09 10.68
N GLY A 103 -9.16 5.22 11.46
CA GLY A 103 -7.85 5.64 10.96
C GLY A 103 -7.81 7.13 10.65
N TRP A 104 -6.91 7.51 9.75
CA TRP A 104 -6.70 8.89 9.34
C TRP A 104 -6.54 8.98 7.83
N GLU A 105 -6.87 10.13 7.26
CA GLU A 105 -6.58 10.46 5.85
C GLU A 105 -5.69 11.68 5.79
N GLY A 106 -4.72 11.65 4.88
CA GLY A 106 -3.84 12.78 4.57
C GLY A 106 -3.63 12.91 3.07
N THR A 107 -3.22 14.08 2.64
CA THR A 107 -2.91 14.37 1.24
C THR A 107 -1.44 14.71 1.11
N SER A 108 -0.74 14.07 0.18
CA SER A 108 0.67 14.33 -0.07
C SER A 108 0.88 15.69 -0.75
N PRO A 109 2.10 16.25 -0.74
CA PRO A 109 2.44 17.48 -1.48
C PRO A 109 2.05 17.43 -2.96
N SER A 110 2.14 16.27 -3.61
CA SER A 110 1.72 16.09 -5.00
C SER A 110 0.21 15.87 -5.19
N GLY A 111 -0.60 15.93 -4.14
CA GLY A 111 -2.05 15.80 -4.20
C GLY A 111 -2.59 14.36 -4.08
N ILE A 112 -1.76 13.37 -3.75
CA ILE A 112 -2.25 11.99 -3.56
C ILE A 112 -2.86 11.85 -2.17
N LYS A 113 -4.16 11.58 -2.12
CA LYS A 113 -4.85 11.23 -0.87
C LYS A 113 -4.49 9.80 -0.49
N MET A 114 -4.28 9.55 0.80
CA MET A 114 -3.95 8.23 1.32
C MET A 114 -4.58 8.02 2.69
N LYS A 115 -4.87 6.76 3.00
CA LYS A 115 -5.45 6.37 4.28
C LYS A 115 -4.39 5.66 5.13
N PHE A 116 -4.40 5.96 6.42
CA PHE A 116 -3.49 5.45 7.44
C PHE A 116 -4.25 4.70 8.52
N PHE A 117 -3.68 3.59 8.98
CA PHE A 117 -4.23 2.78 10.06
C PHE A 117 -3.15 2.40 11.06
N TRP A 118 -3.49 2.49 12.34
CA TRP A 118 -2.69 1.89 13.40
C TRP A 118 -3.13 0.43 13.60
N ASP A 119 -2.26 -0.51 13.26
CA ASP A 119 -2.41 -1.92 13.59
C ASP A 119 -1.87 -2.14 15.01
N SER A 120 -2.78 -2.20 15.98
CA SER A 120 -2.42 -2.41 17.39
C SER A 120 -1.86 -3.79 17.68
N THR A 121 -2.12 -4.79 16.81
CA THR A 121 -1.65 -6.17 17.00
C THR A 121 -0.16 -6.26 16.68
N ASN A 122 0.24 -5.74 15.52
CA ASN A 122 1.63 -5.75 15.08
C ASN A 122 2.39 -4.46 15.48
N GLN A 123 1.71 -3.55 16.18
CA GLN A 123 2.22 -2.25 16.64
C GLN A 123 2.90 -1.43 15.54
N ARG A 124 2.25 -1.34 14.39
CA ARG A 124 2.73 -0.67 13.18
C ARG A 124 1.67 0.24 12.58
N THR A 125 2.10 1.23 11.82
CA THR A 125 1.23 2.05 10.99
C THR A 125 1.29 1.56 9.55
N THR A 126 0.16 1.12 9.01
CA THR A 126 0.00 0.77 7.60
C THR A 126 -0.74 1.87 6.85
N PHE A 127 -0.56 1.93 5.54
CA PHE A 127 -1.22 2.94 4.72
C PHE A 127 -1.31 2.50 3.26
N TYR A 128 -2.19 3.15 2.52
CA TYR A 128 -2.33 2.94 1.07
C TYR A 128 -2.88 4.20 0.40
N PRO A 129 -2.53 4.46 -0.87
CA PRO A 129 -3.11 5.57 -1.63
C PRO A 129 -4.58 5.30 -1.92
N LEU A 130 -5.37 6.36 -1.99
CA LEU A 130 -6.75 6.30 -2.44
C LEU A 130 -6.80 6.56 -3.95
N GLY A 131 -7.64 5.80 -4.65
CA GLY A 131 -7.98 6.11 -6.03
C GLY A 131 -8.52 7.53 -6.13
N GLY A 132 -8.23 8.21 -7.25
CA GLY A 132 -8.89 9.48 -7.53
C GLY A 132 -10.39 9.23 -7.59
N GLU A 133 -11.20 10.06 -6.90
CA GLU A 133 -12.66 10.03 -7.11
C GLU A 133 -12.94 10.09 -8.62
N GLN A 134 -13.71 9.13 -9.14
CA GLN A 134 -14.23 9.15 -10.51
C GLN A 134 -15.37 10.17 -10.61
#